data_AF-A0A7W3YNU5-F1
#
_entry.id   AF-A0A7W3YNU5-F1
#
_cell.length_a   1.000
_cell.length_b   1.000
_cell.length_c   1.000
_cell.angle_alpha   90.00
_cell.angle_beta   90.00
_cell.angle_gamma   90.00
#
_symmetry.space_group_name_H-M   'P 1'
#
loop_
_entity.id
_entity.type
_entity.pdbx_description
1 polymer ?
#
loop_
_entity_poly.entity_id
_entity_poly.type
_entity_poly.pdbx_seq_one_letter_code
_entity_poly.pdbx_strand_id
1 'polypeptide(L)'
;MVILVMVSGAFLLFHNNKQESAVAKNNSSNTVITSSANEHHATNPQKNSSDTNDTSKLSTEIGPKETATAIAYYADKTGLDGWSNYLEGNDGIIVILDDNVDDLSKAGQGMSYGVLNEKHDYIGVTKNIYTIDRDNTVNIYCLTDEDSPDNPAEPIKSVSKDEIIQYLNNHGYASDVKDLSNNTSIDQSNIGQ
;
A
#
# COMPACT_ATOMS: atom_id res chain seq x y z
N MET A 1 56.61 1.85 -3.32
CA MET A 1 56.38 1.12 -2.06
C MET A 1 54.93 0.65 -2.09
N VAL A 2 54.70 -0.66 -2.02
CA VAL A 2 53.41 -1.34 -2.18
C VAL A 2 52.81 -1.57 -0.80
N ILE A 3 51.52 -1.27 -0.57
CA ILE A 3 50.67 -2.08 0.31
C ILE A 3 49.27 -2.19 -0.31
N LEU A 4 48.95 -3.44 -0.63
CA LEU A 4 47.70 -4.00 -1.11
C LEU A 4 47.02 -4.63 0.12
N VAL A 5 45.75 -4.32 0.41
CA VAL A 5 44.99 -5.04 1.44
C VAL A 5 43.70 -5.58 0.81
N MET A 6 43.78 -6.86 0.44
CA MET A 6 42.63 -7.73 0.24
C MET A 6 41.98 -8.02 1.60
N VAL A 7 40.66 -8.00 1.67
CA VAL A 7 39.92 -8.79 2.66
C VAL A 7 38.86 -9.61 1.93
N SER A 8 38.97 -10.91 2.15
CA SER A 8 38.12 -11.98 1.60
C SER A 8 37.27 -12.58 2.73
N GLY A 9 36.11 -13.13 2.38
CA GLY A 9 35.33 -14.07 3.21
C GLY A 9 34.01 -13.49 3.74
N ALA A 10 32.90 -14.21 3.83
CA ALA A 10 32.67 -15.63 3.64
C ALA A 10 31.20 -15.92 3.27
N PHE A 11 31.04 -17.13 2.74
CA PHE A 11 29.89 -17.83 2.22
C PHE A 11 28.98 -18.35 3.35
N LEU A 12 27.65 -18.23 3.22
CA LEU A 12 26.70 -19.03 4.01
C LEU A 12 25.61 -19.62 3.11
N LEU A 13 25.67 -20.95 2.98
CA LEU A 13 24.62 -21.83 2.50
C LEU A 13 23.68 -22.18 3.66
N PHE A 14 22.37 -22.20 3.42
CA PHE A 14 21.44 -23.01 4.20
C PHE A 14 20.60 -23.87 3.27
N HIS A 15 20.61 -25.17 3.55
CA HIS A 15 19.86 -26.23 2.87
C HIS A 15 18.55 -26.53 3.61
N ASN A 16 17.53 -26.87 2.81
CA ASN A 16 16.40 -27.80 3.01
C ASN A 16 15.87 -28.11 4.41
N ASN A 17 14.54 -27.99 4.55
CA ASN A 17 13.76 -29.07 5.15
C ASN A 17 12.52 -29.39 4.30
N LYS A 18 12.52 -30.61 3.75
CA LYS A 18 11.32 -31.29 3.24
C LYS A 18 10.62 -31.91 4.45
N GLN A 19 9.31 -31.73 4.57
CA GLN A 19 8.49 -32.68 5.30
C GLN A 19 7.18 -32.94 4.56
N GLU A 20 6.84 -34.21 4.56
CA GLU A 20 5.91 -34.93 3.71
C GLU A 20 4.57 -35.10 4.43
N SER A 21 3.50 -35.10 3.63
CA SER A 21 2.14 -35.64 3.78
C SER A 21 1.63 -36.14 5.14
N ALA A 22 0.40 -35.72 5.48
CA ALA A 22 -0.59 -36.60 6.10
C ALA A 22 -2.01 -36.27 5.62
N VAL A 23 -2.60 -37.23 4.90
CA VAL A 23 -4.03 -37.32 4.56
C VAL A 23 -4.77 -37.86 5.79
N ALA A 24 -5.85 -37.23 6.20
CA ALA A 24 -6.84 -37.85 7.08
C ALA A 24 -8.26 -37.69 6.50
N LYS A 25 -8.82 -38.85 6.19
CA LYS A 25 -10.15 -39.14 5.67
C LYS A 25 -11.02 -39.49 6.88
N ASN A 26 -12.21 -38.91 7.05
CA ASN A 26 -13.49 -39.64 7.20
C ASN A 26 -14.64 -38.85 7.83
N ASN A 27 -15.80 -39.13 7.23
CA ASN A 27 -17.13 -39.34 7.78
C ASN A 27 -18.02 -38.16 8.18
N SER A 28 -18.96 -37.90 7.25
CA SER A 28 -20.37 -37.67 7.53
C SER A 28 -20.91 -38.47 8.72
N SER A 29 -21.76 -37.82 9.51
CA SER A 29 -22.96 -38.44 10.08
C SER A 29 -23.99 -37.35 10.38
N ASN A 30 -25.10 -37.39 9.63
CA ASN A 30 -26.36 -36.75 9.98
C ASN A 30 -26.79 -37.19 11.38
N THR A 31 -27.28 -36.26 12.20
CA THR A 31 -28.34 -36.58 13.15
C THR A 31 -29.23 -35.35 13.35
N VAL A 32 -30.46 -35.47 12.85
CA VAL A 32 -31.61 -34.63 13.14
C VAL A 32 -32.11 -35.02 14.54
N ILE A 33 -32.26 -34.06 15.45
CA ILE A 33 -33.13 -34.19 16.62
C ILE A 33 -34.03 -32.97 16.69
N THR A 34 -35.32 -33.21 16.49
CA THR A 34 -36.43 -32.28 16.70
C THR A 34 -36.90 -32.41 18.16
N SER A 35 -37.19 -31.29 18.84
CA SER A 35 -38.41 -31.06 19.67
C SER A 35 -38.32 -29.77 20.52
N SER A 36 -39.21 -28.83 20.20
CA SER A 36 -40.13 -28.06 21.08
C SER A 36 -39.63 -27.04 22.15
N ALA A 37 -39.86 -25.76 21.82
CA ALA A 37 -40.45 -24.63 22.59
C ALA A 37 -40.21 -24.46 24.11
N ASN A 38 -39.58 -23.34 24.51
CA ASN A 38 -40.23 -22.23 25.24
C ASN A 38 -39.32 -20.98 25.36
N GLU A 39 -39.97 -19.85 25.63
CA GLU A 39 -39.58 -18.44 25.43
C GLU A 39 -38.60 -17.78 26.42
N HIS A 40 -37.87 -16.78 25.91
CA HIS A 40 -37.34 -15.53 26.52
C HIS A 40 -36.21 -15.57 27.59
N HIS A 41 -35.00 -15.06 27.25
CA HIS A 41 -34.46 -13.75 27.69
C HIS A 41 -33.01 -13.54 27.16
N ALA A 42 -32.67 -12.29 26.88
CA ALA A 42 -31.52 -11.79 26.13
C ALA A 42 -30.12 -11.85 26.78
N THR A 43 -29.13 -11.84 25.87
CA THR A 43 -27.78 -11.24 25.90
C THR A 43 -26.69 -11.79 26.82
N ASN A 44 -25.81 -12.61 26.23
CA ASN A 44 -24.37 -12.32 26.17
C ASN A 44 -23.71 -13.19 25.07
N PRO A 45 -23.34 -12.65 23.89
CA PRO A 45 -22.51 -13.42 22.97
C PRO A 45 -21.08 -13.45 23.50
N GLN A 46 -20.71 -14.63 23.98
CA GLN A 46 -19.33 -15.05 24.20
C GLN A 46 -18.52 -14.68 22.96
N LYS A 47 -17.53 -13.78 23.14
CA LYS A 47 -16.61 -13.34 22.11
C LYS A 47 -15.68 -14.51 21.77
N ASN A 48 -16.17 -15.44 20.97
CA ASN A 48 -15.32 -16.38 20.27
C ASN A 48 -14.48 -15.53 19.31
N SER A 49 -13.25 -15.24 19.72
CA SER A 49 -12.20 -14.78 18.82
C SER A 49 -11.93 -15.93 17.86
N SER A 50 -12.72 -15.99 16.79
CA SER A 50 -12.34 -16.70 15.60
C SER A 50 -11.25 -15.85 14.97
N ASP A 51 -9.98 -16.18 15.22
CA ASP A 51 -8.90 -15.83 14.30
C ASP A 51 -9.20 -16.59 13.00
N THR A 52 -10.16 -16.05 12.24
CA THR A 52 -10.17 -16.26 10.80
C THR A 52 -8.88 -15.63 10.32
N ASN A 53 -7.98 -16.44 9.75
CA ASN A 53 -6.89 -15.93 8.94
C ASN A 53 -7.47 -14.91 7.96
N ASP A 54 -7.30 -13.64 8.30
CA ASP A 54 -7.94 -12.52 7.61
C ASP A 54 -7.16 -12.29 6.33
N THR A 55 -7.47 -13.08 5.30
CA THR A 55 -6.88 -12.98 3.96
C THR A 55 -7.13 -11.60 3.32
N SER A 56 -7.93 -10.76 3.98
CA SER A 56 -8.19 -9.37 3.64
C SER A 56 -6.95 -8.48 3.75
N LYS A 57 -6.07 -8.69 4.74
CA LYS A 57 -4.99 -7.72 5.05
C LYS A 57 -3.94 -7.59 3.95
N LEU A 58 -3.41 -6.37 3.80
CA LEU A 58 -2.20 -6.09 3.04
C LEU A 58 -0.97 -6.59 3.81
N SER A 59 -0.05 -7.25 3.11
CA SER A 59 1.29 -7.55 3.63
C SER A 59 2.11 -6.26 3.74
N THR A 60 3.22 -6.31 4.47
CA THR A 60 4.22 -5.22 4.49
C THR A 60 5.03 -5.17 3.18
N GLU A 61 5.15 -6.31 2.51
CA GLU A 61 5.75 -6.46 1.19
C GLU A 61 4.63 -6.51 0.15
N ILE A 62 4.34 -5.36 -0.46
CA ILE A 62 3.35 -5.19 -1.53
C ILE A 62 4.03 -4.77 -2.83
N GLY A 63 3.43 -5.12 -3.96
CA GLY A 63 3.99 -4.78 -5.28
C GLY A 63 3.92 -3.27 -5.58
N PRO A 64 4.56 -2.80 -6.66
CA PRO A 64 4.56 -1.36 -7.01
C PRO A 64 3.16 -0.76 -7.19
N LYS A 65 2.24 -1.48 -7.86
CA LYS A 65 0.86 -1.03 -8.05
C LYS A 65 0.12 -0.90 -6.72
N GLU A 66 0.12 -1.95 -5.92
CA GLU A 66 -0.48 -1.95 -4.58
C GLU A 66 0.14 -0.88 -3.68
N THR A 67 1.46 -0.64 -3.76
CA THR A 67 2.13 0.42 -3.00
C THR A 67 1.58 1.79 -3.38
N ALA A 68 1.53 2.09 -4.68
CA ALA A 68 1.01 3.37 -5.14
C ALA A 68 -0.46 3.56 -4.76
N THR A 69 -1.29 2.53 -4.95
CA THR A 69 -2.69 2.54 -4.54
C THR A 69 -2.85 2.73 -3.04
N ALA A 70 -2.05 2.05 -2.21
CA ALA A 70 -2.07 2.18 -0.75
C ALA A 70 -1.75 3.62 -0.31
N ILE A 71 -0.74 4.25 -0.91
CA ILE A 71 -0.35 5.64 -0.62
C ILE A 71 -1.50 6.59 -0.99
N ALA A 72 -2.05 6.47 -2.21
CA ALA A 72 -3.15 7.30 -2.66
C ALA A 72 -4.40 7.14 -1.79
N TYR A 73 -4.74 5.89 -1.42
CA TYR A 73 -5.90 5.58 -0.59
C TYR A 73 -5.72 6.09 0.84
N TYR A 74 -4.49 6.02 1.40
CA TYR A 74 -4.17 6.63 2.68
C TYR A 74 -4.35 8.14 2.64
N ALA A 75 -3.81 8.83 1.64
CA ALA A 75 -3.92 10.27 1.50
C ALA A 75 -5.38 10.73 1.37
N ASP A 76 -6.16 10.03 0.55
CA ASP A 76 -7.60 10.25 0.37
C ASP A 76 -8.38 10.07 1.68
N LYS A 77 -8.21 8.93 2.36
CA LYS A 77 -8.98 8.60 3.57
C LYS A 77 -8.56 9.36 4.81
N THR A 78 -7.33 9.85 4.86
CA THR A 78 -6.88 10.74 5.94
C THR A 78 -7.25 12.20 5.67
N GLY A 79 -7.79 12.51 4.49
CA GLY A 79 -8.24 13.84 4.13
C GLY A 79 -7.08 14.84 4.01
N LEU A 80 -5.94 14.39 3.46
CA LEU A 80 -4.84 15.32 3.20
C LEU A 80 -5.29 16.38 2.19
N ASP A 81 -4.74 17.58 2.34
CA ASP A 81 -5.07 18.70 1.47
C ASP A 81 -4.74 18.35 0.00
N GLY A 82 -5.65 18.68 -0.91
CA GLY A 82 -5.60 18.27 -2.32
C GLY A 82 -5.89 16.79 -2.61
N TRP A 83 -5.89 15.89 -1.62
CA TRP A 83 -6.17 14.46 -1.80
C TRP A 83 -7.56 14.02 -1.34
N SER A 84 -8.27 14.88 -0.62
CA SER A 84 -9.59 14.56 -0.07
C SER A 84 -10.60 14.20 -1.16
N ASN A 85 -11.20 13.01 -1.06
CA ASN A 85 -12.13 12.42 -2.05
C ASN A 85 -11.53 12.27 -3.45
N TYR A 86 -10.21 12.36 -3.59
CA TYR A 86 -9.53 12.29 -4.87
C TYR A 86 -9.74 10.94 -5.56
N LEU A 87 -10.01 9.86 -4.82
CA LEU A 87 -10.30 8.53 -5.40
C LEU A 87 -11.79 8.27 -5.61
N GLU A 88 -12.68 9.22 -5.27
CA GLU A 88 -14.12 9.01 -5.37
C GLU A 88 -14.56 8.73 -6.81
N GLY A 89 -15.44 7.73 -6.95
CA GLY A 89 -16.06 7.37 -8.22
C GLY A 89 -15.08 6.77 -9.23
N ASN A 90 -13.84 6.45 -8.86
CA ASN A 90 -12.83 5.97 -9.79
C ASN A 90 -12.83 4.45 -9.95
N ASP A 91 -12.48 3.99 -11.15
CA ASP A 91 -12.35 2.57 -11.49
C ASP A 91 -10.87 2.14 -11.55
N GLY A 92 -9.91 3.07 -11.53
CA GLY A 92 -8.46 2.81 -11.57
C GLY A 92 -7.63 4.09 -11.62
N ILE A 93 -6.39 4.09 -11.11
CA ILE A 93 -5.48 5.25 -11.17
C ILE A 93 -4.31 4.99 -12.12
N ILE A 94 -3.74 6.07 -12.67
CA ILE A 94 -2.46 6.03 -13.40
C ILE A 94 -1.41 6.69 -12.51
N VAL A 95 -0.27 6.03 -12.35
CA VAL A 95 0.87 6.55 -11.60
C VAL A 95 1.96 6.91 -12.58
N ILE A 96 2.22 8.21 -12.73
CA ILE A 96 3.21 8.76 -13.64
C ILE A 96 4.53 8.92 -12.86
N LEU A 97 5.58 8.26 -13.34
CA LEU A 97 6.92 8.38 -12.76
C LEU A 97 7.70 9.49 -13.47
N ASP A 98 8.34 10.33 -12.67
CA ASP A 98 9.16 11.45 -13.16
C ASP A 98 10.46 11.56 -12.35
N ASP A 99 11.60 11.62 -13.04
CA ASP A 99 12.92 11.80 -12.44
C ASP A 99 13.31 13.28 -12.25
N ASN A 100 12.49 14.21 -12.75
CA ASN A 100 12.54 15.61 -12.35
C ASN A 100 11.85 15.81 -11.00
N VAL A 101 12.64 16.10 -9.98
CA VAL A 101 12.19 16.28 -8.59
C VAL A 101 12.68 17.60 -8.00
N ASP A 102 13.17 18.52 -8.84
CA ASP A 102 13.79 19.77 -8.40
C ASP A 102 12.79 20.69 -7.68
N ASP A 103 11.50 20.56 -8.01
CA ASP A 103 10.41 21.31 -7.39
C ASP A 103 9.97 20.72 -6.03
N LEU A 104 10.62 19.64 -5.54
CA LEU A 104 10.26 18.93 -4.31
C LEU A 104 11.37 19.06 -3.25
N SER A 105 11.02 19.54 -2.06
CA SER A 105 11.99 19.68 -0.94
C SER A 105 12.58 18.35 -0.48
N LYS A 106 11.83 17.23 -0.62
CA LYS A 106 12.35 15.87 -0.43
C LYS A 106 12.18 15.04 -1.69
N ALA A 107 13.26 15.00 -2.47
CA ALA A 107 13.41 14.24 -3.70
C ALA A 107 13.27 12.70 -3.58
N GLY A 108 13.20 12.14 -2.36
CA GLY A 108 13.15 10.70 -2.17
C GLY A 108 14.44 10.02 -2.67
N GLN A 109 14.24 9.01 -3.50
CA GLN A 109 15.32 8.33 -4.22
C GLN A 109 15.61 8.95 -5.61
N GLY A 110 15.23 10.21 -5.83
CA GLY A 110 15.38 10.91 -7.11
C GLY A 110 14.26 10.58 -8.10
N MET A 111 13.08 10.25 -7.58
CA MET A 111 11.91 9.87 -8.39
C MET A 111 10.65 10.36 -7.67
N SER A 112 9.77 10.99 -8.42
CA SER A 112 8.43 11.32 -7.99
C SER A 112 7.39 10.44 -8.67
N TYR A 113 6.25 10.32 -8.02
CA TYR A 113 5.13 9.49 -8.44
C TYR A 113 3.87 10.35 -8.42
N GLY A 114 3.52 10.89 -9.57
CA GLY A 114 2.27 11.62 -9.77
C GLY A 114 1.11 10.64 -9.87
N VAL A 115 0.08 10.84 -9.05
CA VAL A 115 -1.16 10.09 -9.16
C VAL A 115 -2.11 10.88 -10.04
N LEU A 116 -2.63 10.22 -11.07
CA LEU A 116 -3.62 10.74 -11.99
C LEU A 116 -4.92 9.95 -11.80
N ASN A 117 -6.00 10.68 -11.56
CA ASN A 117 -7.36 10.18 -11.64
C ASN A 117 -8.03 10.86 -12.83
N GLU A 118 -8.25 10.10 -13.90
CA GLU A 118 -8.80 10.61 -15.17
C GLU A 118 -10.19 11.29 -15.02
N LYS A 119 -10.94 11.02 -13.93
CA LYS A 119 -12.22 11.69 -13.65
C LYS A 119 -12.04 13.10 -13.07
N HIS A 120 -10.93 13.36 -12.37
CA HIS A 120 -10.62 14.66 -11.76
C HIS A 120 -9.61 15.46 -12.59
N ASP A 121 -8.69 14.80 -13.28
CA ASP A 121 -7.58 15.42 -13.98
C ASP A 121 -7.84 15.53 -15.48
N TYR A 122 -8.48 16.63 -15.88
CA TYR A 122 -8.87 16.88 -17.28
C TYR A 122 -7.69 17.27 -18.20
N ILE A 123 -6.53 17.64 -17.64
CA ILE A 123 -5.40 18.22 -18.39
C ILE A 123 -4.10 17.41 -18.27
N GLY A 124 -4.11 16.24 -17.64
CA GLY A 124 -2.94 15.36 -17.54
C GLY A 124 -1.80 15.86 -16.66
N VAL A 125 -1.97 16.98 -15.94
CA VAL A 125 -0.99 17.51 -15.00
C VAL A 125 -1.33 17.02 -13.60
N THR A 126 -0.50 16.14 -13.04
CA THR A 126 -0.71 15.58 -11.71
C THR A 126 -0.20 16.54 -10.65
N LYS A 127 -1.09 17.08 -9.81
CA LYS A 127 -0.71 17.87 -8.63
C LYS A 127 -0.54 16.99 -7.38
N ASN A 128 -1.19 15.84 -7.35
CA ASN A 128 -1.09 14.85 -6.28
C ASN A 128 0.14 13.98 -6.50
N ILE A 129 1.21 14.22 -5.75
CA ILE A 129 2.51 13.58 -5.95
C ILE A 129 3.01 12.98 -4.63
N TYR A 130 3.78 11.90 -4.72
CA TYR A 130 4.61 11.45 -3.60
C TYR A 130 6.03 11.09 -4.04
N THR A 131 6.96 11.06 -3.07
CA THR A 131 8.29 10.48 -3.22
C THR A 131 8.53 9.42 -2.15
N ILE A 132 9.49 8.52 -2.37
CA ILE A 132 9.85 7.46 -1.41
C ILE A 132 11.34 7.55 -1.10
N ASP A 133 11.68 7.79 0.16
CA ASP A 133 13.04 7.79 0.70
C ASP A 133 13.60 6.35 0.82
N ARG A 134 14.92 6.22 0.98
CA ARG A 134 15.61 4.92 1.09
C ARG A 134 15.15 4.08 2.30
N ASP A 135 14.65 4.73 3.35
CA ASP A 135 14.12 4.07 4.55
C ASP A 135 12.63 3.70 4.43
N ASN A 136 12.04 3.84 3.24
CA ASN A 136 10.60 3.69 2.97
C ASN A 136 9.71 4.76 3.63
N THR A 137 10.27 5.92 4.00
CA THR A 137 9.44 7.10 4.28
C THR A 137 8.80 7.59 2.99
N VAL A 138 7.48 7.72 3.00
CA VAL A 138 6.69 8.31 1.91
C VAL A 138 6.46 9.78 2.24
N ASN A 139 6.85 10.66 1.33
CA ASN A 139 6.59 12.10 1.41
C ASN A 139 5.48 12.43 0.43
N ILE A 140 4.35 12.93 0.92
CA ILE A 140 3.13 13.18 0.16
C ILE A 140 2.96 14.70 -0.02
N TYR A 141 2.67 15.12 -1.25
CA TYR A 141 2.57 16.50 -1.69
C TYR A 141 1.24 16.76 -2.40
N CYS A 142 0.84 18.02 -2.45
CA CYS A 142 -0.09 18.54 -3.45
C CYS A 142 0.55 19.80 -4.02
N LEU A 143 1.00 19.73 -5.27
CA LEU A 143 1.66 20.84 -5.93
C LEU A 143 0.69 21.97 -6.26
N THR A 144 1.22 23.17 -6.25
CA THR A 144 0.61 24.41 -6.68
C THR A 144 1.38 24.98 -7.86
N ASP A 145 0.81 25.96 -8.54
CA ASP A 145 1.49 26.60 -9.68
C ASP A 145 2.64 27.54 -9.23
N GLU A 146 2.83 27.70 -7.91
CA GLU A 146 3.88 28.52 -7.31
C GLU A 146 5.14 27.70 -6.92
N ASP A 147 5.02 26.37 -6.90
CA ASP A 147 6.15 25.48 -6.59
C ASP A 147 7.15 25.47 -7.74
N SER A 148 8.44 25.54 -7.40
CA SER A 148 9.54 25.65 -8.36
C SER A 148 10.87 25.27 -7.71
N PRO A 149 12.00 25.18 -8.43
CA PRO A 149 13.27 24.81 -7.81
C PRO A 149 13.79 25.85 -6.81
N ASP A 150 13.40 27.12 -7.00
CA ASP A 150 13.75 28.23 -6.10
C ASP A 150 12.82 28.31 -4.87
N ASN A 151 11.64 27.67 -4.94
CA ASN A 151 10.66 27.58 -3.86
C ASN A 151 10.01 26.19 -3.90
N PRO A 152 10.73 25.15 -3.47
CA PRO A 152 10.27 23.78 -3.64
C PRO A 152 9.12 23.45 -2.68
N ALA A 153 8.21 22.59 -3.14
CA ALA A 153 7.07 22.14 -2.35
C ALA A 153 7.53 21.37 -1.10
N GLU A 154 6.93 21.69 0.04
CA GLU A 154 7.09 20.93 1.28
C GLU A 154 6.07 19.78 1.35
N PRO A 155 6.43 18.59 1.87
CA PRO A 155 5.48 17.51 2.00
C PRO A 155 4.41 17.87 3.02
N ILE A 156 3.15 17.71 2.61
CA ILE A 156 1.98 17.84 3.49
C ILE A 156 2.04 16.77 4.58
N LYS A 157 2.60 15.59 4.24
CA LYS A 157 2.80 14.50 5.17
C LYS A 157 4.05 13.69 4.83
N SER A 158 4.87 13.40 5.84
CA SER A 158 5.86 12.32 5.79
C SER A 158 5.41 11.19 6.73
N VAL A 159 5.39 9.96 6.23
CA VAL A 159 4.91 8.78 6.97
C VAL A 159 5.60 7.53 6.45
N SER A 160 5.88 6.55 7.31
CA SER A 160 6.48 5.29 6.83
C SER A 160 5.48 4.48 6.02
N LYS A 161 5.97 3.73 5.02
CA LYS A 161 5.15 2.79 4.25
C LYS A 161 4.43 1.77 5.15
N ASP A 162 5.09 1.31 6.22
CA ASP A 162 4.50 0.36 7.16
C ASP A 162 3.34 0.97 7.95
N GLU A 163 3.44 2.24 8.36
CA GLU A 163 2.32 2.94 9.03
C GLU A 163 1.14 3.16 8.09
N ILE A 164 1.39 3.43 6.80
CA ILE A 164 0.33 3.49 5.77
C ILE A 164 -0.39 2.13 5.70
N ILE A 165 0.35 1.04 5.55
CA ILE A 165 -0.21 -0.32 5.46
C ILE A 165 -0.98 -0.67 6.73
N GLN A 166 -0.42 -0.34 7.91
CA GLN A 166 -1.08 -0.56 9.18
C GLN A 166 -2.38 0.24 9.30
N TYR A 167 -2.39 1.50 8.89
CA TYR A 167 -3.59 2.33 8.86
C TYR A 167 -4.68 1.67 8.01
N LEU A 168 -4.36 1.29 6.77
CA LEU A 168 -5.32 0.69 5.84
C LEU A 168 -5.88 -0.63 6.38
N ASN A 169 -5.01 -1.48 6.93
CA ASN A 169 -5.42 -2.74 7.55
C ASN A 169 -6.32 -2.53 8.77
N ASN A 170 -6.00 -1.57 9.64
CA ASN A 170 -6.77 -1.28 10.86
C ASN A 170 -8.14 -0.67 10.57
N HIS A 171 -8.29 0.01 9.43
CA HIS A 171 -9.55 0.61 9.01
C HIS A 171 -10.34 -0.27 8.03
N GLY A 172 -9.86 -1.47 7.71
CA GLY A 172 -10.55 -2.42 6.84
C GLY A 172 -10.50 -2.09 5.35
N TYR A 173 -9.61 -1.20 4.91
CA TYR A 173 -9.49 -0.75 3.52
C TYR A 173 -8.63 -1.66 2.64
N ALA A 174 -8.12 -2.76 3.19
CA ALA A 174 -7.17 -3.63 2.50
C ALA A 174 -7.74 -4.29 1.23
N SER A 175 -9.02 -4.68 1.23
CA SER A 175 -9.68 -5.23 0.04
C SER A 175 -9.82 -4.17 -1.06
N ASP A 176 -10.30 -2.97 -0.70
CA ASP A 176 -10.50 -1.88 -1.66
C ASP A 176 -9.19 -1.46 -2.32
N VAL A 177 -8.08 -1.44 -1.56
CA VAL A 177 -6.75 -1.18 -2.10
C VAL A 177 -6.33 -2.28 -3.08
N LYS A 178 -6.53 -3.56 -2.76
CA LYS A 178 -6.22 -4.66 -3.67
C LYS A 178 -7.04 -4.57 -4.95
N ASP A 179 -8.34 -4.32 -4.84
CA ASP A 179 -9.25 -4.21 -5.97
C ASP A 179 -8.87 -3.03 -6.87
N LEU A 180 -8.62 -1.85 -6.31
CA LEU A 180 -8.18 -0.68 -7.06
C LEU A 180 -6.77 -0.86 -7.66
N SER A 181 -5.88 -1.60 -7.00
CA SER A 181 -4.53 -1.88 -7.51
C SER A 181 -4.55 -2.73 -8.78
N ASN A 182 -5.55 -3.60 -8.96
CA ASN A 182 -5.72 -4.40 -10.18
C ASN A 182 -5.99 -3.52 -11.41
N ASN A 183 -6.63 -2.37 -11.19
CA ASN A 183 -6.92 -1.37 -12.22
C ASN A 183 -5.94 -0.20 -12.21
N THR A 184 -4.88 -0.28 -11.39
CA THR A 184 -3.81 0.72 -11.36
C THR A 184 -2.79 0.43 -12.44
N SER A 185 -2.36 1.48 -13.15
CA SER A 185 -1.30 1.42 -14.16
C SER A 185 -0.12 2.29 -13.76
N ILE A 186 1.07 1.92 -14.22
CA ILE A 186 2.31 2.67 -13.99
C ILE A 186 2.79 3.16 -15.36
N ASP A 187 2.96 4.48 -15.50
CA ASP A 187 3.52 5.13 -16.67
C ASP A 187 4.94 5.62 -16.36
N GLN A 188 5.88 5.28 -17.24
CA GLN A 188 7.30 5.58 -17.09
C GLN A 188 7.84 6.43 -18.24
N SER A 189 6.95 7.01 -19.05
CA SER A 189 7.32 7.74 -20.27
C SER A 189 8.14 9.01 -20.00
N ASN A 190 8.09 9.58 -18.81
CA ASN A 190 8.83 10.80 -18.45
C ASN A 190 10.25 10.55 -17.92
N ILE A 191 10.65 9.30 -17.67
CA ILE A 191 11.98 9.00 -17.12
C ILE A 191 13.07 9.21 -18.18
N GLY A 192 14.09 10.00 -17.85
CA GLY A 192 15.27 10.22 -18.67
C GLY A 192 15.08 11.20 -19.84
N GLN A 193 14.09 12.09 -19.74
CA GLN A 193 13.85 13.18 -20.70
C GLN A 193 14.67 14.44 -20.40
#